data_AF-A0A3D5D0X0-F1
#
_entry.id   AF-A0A3D5D0X0-F1
#
_cell.length_a   1.000
_cell.length_b   1.000
_cell.length_c   1.000
_cell.angle_alpha   90.00
_cell.angle_beta   90.00
_cell.angle_gamma   90.00
#
_symmetry.space_group_name_H-M   'P 1'
#
loop_
_entity.id
_entity.type
_entity.pdbx_description
1 polymer ?
#
loop_
_entity_poly.entity_id
_entity_poly.type
_entity_poly.pdbx_seq_one_letter_code
_entity_poly.pdbx_strand_id
1 'polypeptide(L)'
;MKFQVKALVAALALSAATIPAHAAMTFATSGSSSLILTLLDFNSNTSATFDLGYGYDSFQSLVVDAHTNGTISADGLSKTFAFDVAGGDYANAWSSFWSTASASTTKWAIYAADGTGTGAGARGIISTYKSGANLTNSNQLQTSVANFNSYMTNNNALDNHNAVDNGASLVTSNLSQAYAGRAVAYGSTGRINGQGHVSMDNLDSSMTVVQQLTGATAASPVAFNTLGLNGNFQFKMTSGGLLEFVVPVPEADSYAMLLAGLGVVGLVARRRKA
;
A
#
# COMPACT_ATOMS: atom_id res chain seq x y z
N MET A 1 1.44 47.97 7.09
CA MET A 1 0.24 47.16 7.38
C MET A 1 0.70 45.76 7.77
N LYS A 2 0.38 45.29 8.99
CA LYS A 2 0.75 43.97 9.50
C LYS A 2 -0.28 42.95 9.01
N PHE A 3 0.08 42.09 8.06
CA PHE A 3 -0.77 40.96 7.70
C PHE A 3 -0.58 39.85 8.73
N GLN A 4 -1.62 39.61 9.51
CA GLN A 4 -1.75 38.48 10.40
C GLN A 4 -2.05 37.24 9.55
N VAL A 5 -1.15 36.26 9.52
CA VAL A 5 -1.40 34.97 8.87
C VAL A 5 -2.23 34.12 9.81
N LYS A 6 -3.56 34.28 9.75
CA LYS A 6 -4.50 33.23 10.14
C LYS A 6 -4.64 32.29 8.94
N ALA A 7 -3.79 31.27 8.85
CA ALA A 7 -3.98 30.19 7.90
C ALA A 7 -4.98 29.19 8.49
N LEU A 8 -6.25 29.45 8.20
CA LEU A 8 -7.35 28.49 8.24
C LEU A 8 -7.34 27.75 6.89
N VAL A 9 -7.91 26.53 6.86
CA VAL A 9 -8.40 25.78 5.66
C VAL A 9 -7.29 25.01 4.91
N ALA A 10 -7.43 23.75 4.49
CA ALA A 10 -8.51 22.76 4.49
C ALA A 10 -7.89 21.35 4.41
N ALA A 11 -8.57 20.37 5.01
CA ALA A 11 -8.49 18.99 4.56
C ALA A 11 -8.90 18.93 3.08
N LEU A 12 -7.96 18.57 2.21
CA LEU A 12 -8.22 18.36 0.79
C LEU A 12 -8.85 16.97 0.63
N ALA A 13 -10.16 16.88 0.87
CA ALA A 13 -10.97 15.80 0.34
C ALA A 13 -11.08 16.03 -1.18
N LEU A 14 -10.39 15.20 -1.96
CA LEU A 14 -10.41 15.29 -3.41
C LEU A 14 -11.72 14.67 -3.93
N SER A 15 -12.78 15.47 -4.04
CA SER A 15 -13.99 15.10 -4.74
C SER A 15 -14.04 15.82 -6.10
N ALA A 16 -13.92 15.07 -7.19
CA ALA A 16 -14.78 15.19 -8.38
C ALA A 16 -14.24 14.36 -9.56
N ALA A 17 -14.95 13.28 -9.90
CA ALA A 17 -15.57 13.14 -11.22
C ALA A 17 -16.57 11.97 -11.26
N THR A 18 -17.83 12.32 -11.56
CA THR A 18 -18.89 11.53 -12.23
C THR A 18 -19.58 10.35 -11.49
N ILE A 19 -20.87 10.56 -11.17
CA ILE A 19 -22.04 9.64 -11.09
C ILE A 19 -21.73 8.16 -10.75
N PRO A 20 -22.27 7.59 -9.66
CA PRO A 20 -21.89 6.27 -9.17
C PRO A 20 -22.36 5.18 -10.15
N ALA A 21 -21.43 4.62 -10.91
CA ALA A 21 -21.46 3.19 -11.14
C ALA A 21 -20.76 2.62 -9.91
N HIS A 22 -21.50 2.20 -8.89
CA HIS A 22 -20.95 1.64 -7.66
C HIS A 22 -19.91 0.57 -8.00
N ALA A 23 -18.63 0.95 -7.97
CA ALA A 23 -17.59 0.13 -8.55
C ALA A 23 -17.06 -0.78 -7.46
N ALA A 24 -17.48 -2.04 -7.52
CA ALA A 24 -16.82 -3.13 -6.81
C ALA A 24 -15.30 -3.04 -7.00
N MET A 25 -14.53 -3.56 -6.04
CA MET A 25 -13.08 -3.61 -6.18
C MET A 25 -12.71 -4.27 -7.50
N THR A 26 -11.80 -3.66 -8.24
CA THR A 26 -11.39 -4.14 -9.56
C THR A 26 -10.45 -5.34 -9.41
N PHE A 27 -10.68 -6.40 -10.19
CA PHE A 27 -9.86 -7.62 -10.14
C PHE A 27 -8.60 -7.51 -10.99
N ALA A 28 -7.55 -8.23 -10.62
CA ALA A 28 -6.28 -8.26 -11.35
C ALA A 28 -6.39 -8.79 -12.80
N THR A 29 -7.50 -9.44 -13.16
CA THR A 29 -7.80 -9.83 -14.55
C THR A 29 -7.98 -8.64 -15.49
N SER A 30 -8.21 -7.42 -14.97
CA SER A 30 -8.25 -6.18 -15.76
C SER A 30 -6.85 -5.69 -16.16
N GLY A 31 -5.80 -6.17 -15.48
CA GLY A 31 -4.44 -5.64 -15.58
C GLY A 31 -4.10 -4.62 -14.49
N SER A 32 -5.10 -4.15 -13.75
CA SER A 32 -4.89 -3.28 -12.59
C SER A 32 -5.98 -3.54 -11.57
N SER A 33 -5.68 -4.32 -10.54
CA SER A 33 -6.62 -4.52 -9.43
C SER A 33 -6.70 -3.27 -8.55
N SER A 34 -7.79 -3.14 -7.79
CA SER A 34 -7.82 -2.22 -6.65
C SER A 34 -6.69 -2.54 -5.67
N LEU A 35 -6.11 -1.50 -5.09
CA LEU A 35 -5.19 -1.52 -3.98
C LEU A 35 -6.02 -1.60 -2.70
N ILE A 36 -5.85 -2.69 -1.96
CA ILE A 36 -6.65 -2.92 -0.76
C ILE A 36 -5.78 -2.88 0.49
N LEU A 37 -6.34 -2.37 1.57
CA LEU A 37 -5.87 -2.61 2.93
C LEU A 37 -6.67 -3.77 3.51
N THR A 38 -5.97 -4.65 4.22
CA THR A 38 -6.62 -5.68 5.04
C THR A 38 -6.14 -5.58 6.47
N LEU A 39 -7.09 -5.62 7.41
CA LEU A 39 -6.87 -5.84 8.83
C LEU A 39 -7.27 -7.27 9.19
N LEU A 40 -6.52 -7.89 10.08
CA LEU A 40 -6.76 -9.26 10.51
C LEU A 40 -6.43 -9.43 11.98
N ASP A 41 -7.40 -9.93 12.74
CA ASP A 41 -7.17 -10.42 14.10
C ASP A 41 -7.55 -11.91 14.17
N PHE A 42 -6.52 -12.74 14.35
CA PHE A 42 -6.67 -14.19 14.46
C PHE A 42 -7.38 -14.62 15.74
N ASN A 43 -7.28 -13.85 16.83
CA ASN A 43 -7.83 -14.24 18.11
C ASN A 43 -9.35 -14.12 18.12
N SER A 44 -9.88 -13.09 17.46
CA SER A 44 -11.31 -12.87 17.31
C SER A 44 -11.88 -13.44 16.00
N ASN A 45 -11.05 -14.05 15.16
CA ASN A 45 -11.43 -14.56 13.83
C ASN A 45 -12.11 -13.49 12.97
N THR A 46 -11.63 -12.26 13.03
CA THR A 46 -12.19 -11.13 12.29
C THR A 46 -11.18 -10.50 11.34
N SER A 47 -11.65 -10.08 10.17
CA SER A 47 -10.86 -9.32 9.21
C SER A 47 -11.71 -8.24 8.57
N ALA A 48 -11.09 -7.11 8.24
CA ALA A 48 -11.72 -6.06 7.47
C ALA A 48 -10.91 -5.78 6.19
N THR A 49 -11.59 -5.48 5.10
CA THR A 49 -10.98 -5.12 3.81
C THR A 49 -11.45 -3.75 3.40
N PHE A 50 -10.54 -2.91 2.93
CA PHE A 50 -10.82 -1.53 2.50
C PHE A 50 -10.24 -1.33 1.10
N ASP A 51 -11.06 -0.91 0.14
CA ASP A 51 -10.57 -0.46 -1.17
C ASP A 51 -10.02 0.96 -1.03
N LEU A 52 -8.72 1.17 -1.29
CA LEU A 52 -8.07 2.46 -1.10
C LEU A 52 -8.28 3.43 -2.27
N GLY A 53 -9.00 3.03 -3.32
CA GLY A 53 -9.31 3.90 -4.46
C GLY A 53 -8.15 4.14 -5.42
N TYR A 54 -7.09 3.34 -5.33
CA TYR A 54 -6.01 3.28 -6.30
C TYR A 54 -6.01 1.92 -6.99
N GLY A 55 -5.77 1.89 -8.29
CA GLY A 55 -5.38 0.67 -9.01
C GLY A 55 -3.89 0.38 -8.87
N TYR A 56 -3.49 -0.88 -9.07
CA TYR A 56 -2.09 -1.31 -9.17
C TYR A 56 -1.23 -0.38 -10.05
N ASP A 57 -1.71 -0.05 -11.25
CA ASP A 57 -1.01 0.79 -12.24
C ASP A 57 -0.92 2.27 -11.82
N SER A 58 -2.01 2.80 -11.27
CA SER A 58 -2.07 4.18 -10.78
C SER A 58 -1.17 4.39 -9.57
N PHE A 59 -1.12 3.41 -8.66
CA PHE A 59 -0.19 3.42 -7.54
C PHE A 59 1.26 3.25 -8.00
N GLN A 60 1.53 2.36 -8.96
CA GLN A 60 2.86 2.22 -9.54
C GLN A 60 3.31 3.53 -10.23
N SER A 61 2.42 4.21 -10.92
CA SER A 61 2.68 5.52 -11.55
C SER A 61 2.98 6.58 -10.51
N LEU A 62 2.23 6.62 -9.41
CA LEU A 62 2.48 7.51 -8.26
C LEU A 62 3.86 7.27 -7.64
N VAL A 63 4.27 6.01 -7.51
CA VAL A 63 5.60 5.63 -7.04
C VAL A 63 6.70 6.13 -7.98
N VAL A 64 6.51 6.00 -9.29
CA VAL A 64 7.47 6.47 -10.31
C VAL A 64 7.56 8.00 -10.34
N ASP A 65 6.42 8.70 -10.21
CA ASP A 65 6.37 10.15 -10.13
C ASP A 65 7.09 10.66 -8.87
N ALA A 66 6.82 10.04 -7.72
CA ALA A 66 7.54 10.31 -6.48
C ALA A 66 9.04 10.05 -6.59
N HIS A 67 9.44 9.01 -7.34
CA HIS A 67 10.86 8.71 -7.60
C HIS A 67 11.53 9.77 -8.49
N THR A 68 10.85 10.22 -9.55
CA THR A 68 11.43 11.09 -10.57
C THR A 68 11.42 12.56 -10.13
N ASN A 69 10.33 13.00 -9.51
CA ASN A 69 10.05 14.40 -9.21
C ASN A 69 10.16 14.73 -7.70
N GLY A 70 10.45 13.75 -6.85
CA GLY A 70 10.65 13.95 -5.41
C GLY A 70 9.41 14.45 -4.65
N THR A 71 8.23 14.31 -5.26
CA THR A 71 6.94 14.85 -4.78
C THR A 71 5.85 13.79 -4.98
N ILE A 72 4.93 13.63 -4.04
CA ILE A 72 3.83 12.63 -4.09
C ILE A 72 2.45 13.31 -4.24
N SER A 73 2.41 14.57 -4.64
CA SER A 73 1.17 15.33 -4.68
C SER A 73 1.15 16.30 -5.86
N ALA A 74 -0.07 16.52 -6.37
CA ALA A 74 -0.33 17.49 -7.42
C ALA A 74 0.04 18.94 -7.03
N ASP A 75 0.19 19.22 -5.73
CA ASP A 75 0.57 20.54 -5.20
C ASP A 75 2.09 20.79 -5.12
N GLY A 76 2.94 19.80 -5.41
CA GLY A 76 4.39 20.00 -5.36
C GLY A 76 5.01 20.02 -3.96
N LEU A 77 4.23 19.82 -2.89
CA LEU A 77 4.65 20.12 -1.50
C LEU A 77 4.48 18.96 -0.51
N SER A 78 3.60 18.00 -0.79
CA SER A 78 3.28 16.91 0.14
C SER A 78 4.04 15.62 -0.19
N LYS A 79 4.91 15.19 0.75
CA LYS A 79 5.74 13.97 0.65
C LYS A 79 5.10 12.73 1.29
N THR A 80 3.82 12.81 1.64
CA THR A 80 3.06 11.75 2.29
C THR A 80 1.59 11.98 1.94
N PHE A 81 0.90 10.94 1.50
CA PHE A 81 -0.56 10.93 1.44
C PHE A 81 -1.06 9.83 2.37
N ALA A 82 -2.24 10.03 2.93
CA ALA A 82 -2.78 9.13 3.93
C ALA A 82 -4.24 8.81 3.62
N PHE A 83 -4.62 7.59 3.96
CA PHE A 83 -6.00 7.13 3.89
C PHE A 83 -6.59 7.15 5.29
N ASP A 84 -7.66 7.91 5.48
CA ASP A 84 -8.48 7.80 6.67
C ASP A 84 -9.46 6.63 6.49
N VAL A 85 -9.12 5.49 7.08
CA VAL A 85 -9.95 4.28 7.05
C VAL A 85 -10.91 4.20 8.25
N ALA A 86 -10.88 5.19 9.15
CA ALA A 86 -11.83 5.31 10.25
C ALA A 86 -13.06 6.16 9.90
N GLY A 87 -12.97 7.00 8.86
CA GLY A 87 -14.02 7.90 8.41
C GLY A 87 -14.77 7.44 7.15
N GLY A 88 -15.71 8.29 6.71
CA GLY A 88 -16.40 8.16 5.43
C GLY A 88 -17.11 6.81 5.22
N ASP A 89 -17.04 6.29 4.00
CA ASP A 89 -17.66 5.01 3.62
C ASP A 89 -17.01 3.80 4.32
N TYR A 90 -15.83 3.96 4.93
CA TYR A 90 -15.16 2.90 5.68
C TYR A 90 -15.61 2.80 7.15
N ALA A 91 -16.24 3.85 7.68
CA ALA A 91 -16.49 4.01 9.11
C ALA A 91 -17.26 2.82 9.75
N ASN A 92 -18.21 2.23 9.01
CA ASN A 92 -18.96 1.08 9.50
C ASN A 92 -18.06 -0.16 9.65
N ALA A 93 -17.29 -0.53 8.62
CA ALA A 93 -16.38 -1.67 8.68
C ALA A 93 -15.30 -1.46 9.75
N TRP A 94 -14.75 -0.24 9.86
CA TRP A 94 -13.77 0.11 10.88
C TRP A 94 -14.31 -0.03 12.31
N SER A 95 -15.42 0.64 12.61
CA SER A 95 -16.00 0.61 13.96
C SER A 95 -16.46 -0.80 14.35
N SER A 96 -17.02 -1.54 13.39
CA SER A 96 -17.47 -2.92 13.61
C SER A 96 -16.28 -3.88 13.79
N PHE A 97 -15.16 -3.70 13.09
CA PHE A 97 -13.93 -4.47 13.32
C PHE A 97 -13.46 -4.32 14.78
N TRP A 98 -13.40 -3.08 15.28
CA TRP A 98 -12.96 -2.78 16.65
C TRP A 98 -13.94 -3.21 17.74
N SER A 99 -15.18 -3.54 17.40
CA SER A 99 -16.11 -4.15 18.35
C SER A 99 -15.72 -5.58 18.75
N THR A 100 -14.81 -6.21 17.99
CA THR A 100 -14.40 -7.61 18.21
C THR A 100 -12.88 -7.82 18.25
N ALA A 101 -12.10 -7.03 17.50
CA ALA A 101 -10.65 -7.13 17.45
C ALA A 101 -9.94 -6.40 18.61
N SER A 102 -8.66 -6.71 18.81
CA SER A 102 -7.78 -5.96 19.70
C SER A 102 -6.57 -5.41 18.94
N ALA A 103 -6.18 -4.16 19.24
CA ALA A 103 -5.04 -3.51 18.60
C ALA A 103 -3.72 -4.28 18.83
N SER A 104 -3.59 -4.97 19.95
CA SER A 104 -2.39 -5.74 20.30
C SER A 104 -2.19 -7.01 19.44
N THR A 105 -3.26 -7.51 18.83
CA THR A 105 -3.30 -8.78 18.08
C THR A 105 -3.61 -8.57 16.61
N THR A 106 -4.18 -7.41 16.28
CA THR A 106 -4.47 -7.01 14.90
C THR A 106 -3.19 -6.84 14.10
N LYS A 107 -3.23 -7.40 12.89
CA LYS A 107 -2.21 -7.26 11.87
C LYS A 107 -2.78 -6.63 10.62
N TRP A 108 -1.91 -6.11 9.77
CA TRP A 108 -2.33 -5.46 8.53
C TRP A 108 -1.40 -5.76 7.36
N ALA A 109 -1.92 -5.63 6.15
CA ALA A 109 -1.13 -5.60 4.91
C ALA A 109 -1.86 -4.85 3.78
N ILE A 110 -1.08 -4.40 2.81
CA ILE A 110 -1.54 -3.90 1.52
C ILE A 110 -1.31 -4.94 0.44
N TYR A 111 -2.24 -5.01 -0.52
CA TYR A 111 -2.15 -5.89 -1.68
C TYR A 111 -2.79 -5.21 -2.91
N ALA A 112 -2.08 -5.22 -4.04
CA ALA A 112 -2.63 -5.06 -5.39
C ALA A 112 -1.96 -6.05 -6.36
N ALA A 113 -2.58 -6.33 -7.49
CA ALA A 113 -2.04 -7.21 -8.51
C ALA A 113 -2.41 -6.81 -9.94
N ASP A 114 -1.52 -7.17 -10.86
CA ASP A 114 -1.72 -7.22 -12.29
C ASP A 114 -1.59 -8.68 -12.75
N GLY A 115 -2.68 -9.21 -13.31
CA GLY A 115 -2.77 -10.58 -13.79
C GLY A 115 -2.70 -10.73 -15.31
N THR A 116 -2.46 -9.67 -16.08
CA THR A 116 -2.58 -9.66 -17.54
C THR A 116 -1.23 -9.73 -18.27
N GLY A 117 -1.23 -9.81 -19.60
CA GLY A 117 0.01 -9.87 -20.38
C GLY A 117 0.77 -11.21 -20.31
N THR A 118 1.82 -11.30 -21.12
CA THR A 118 2.69 -12.48 -21.28
C THR A 118 4.16 -12.05 -21.32
N GLY A 119 5.05 -12.87 -20.76
CA GLY A 119 6.48 -12.58 -20.71
C GLY A 119 6.95 -11.94 -19.40
N ALA A 120 8.27 -11.75 -19.27
CA ALA A 120 8.89 -11.19 -18.07
C ALA A 120 8.38 -9.77 -17.79
N GLY A 121 8.07 -9.47 -16.53
CA GLY A 121 7.62 -8.14 -16.09
C GLY A 121 6.15 -7.83 -16.38
N ALA A 122 5.45 -8.65 -17.16
CA ALA A 122 4.09 -8.33 -17.65
C ALA A 122 2.98 -8.43 -16.58
N ARG A 123 3.26 -9.08 -15.45
CA ARG A 123 2.33 -9.32 -14.33
C ARG A 123 3.05 -9.00 -13.04
N GLY A 124 2.30 -8.62 -12.01
CA GLY A 124 2.91 -8.41 -10.71
C GLY A 124 1.95 -8.38 -9.54
N ILE A 125 2.56 -8.35 -8.37
CA ILE A 125 1.91 -8.09 -7.09
C ILE A 125 2.66 -6.92 -6.46
N ILE A 126 1.92 -5.92 -5.99
CA ILE A 126 2.43 -4.93 -5.05
C ILE A 126 1.89 -5.29 -3.69
N SER A 127 2.77 -5.37 -2.69
CA SER A 127 2.39 -5.69 -1.33
C SER A 127 3.29 -5.01 -0.32
N THR A 128 2.87 -5.04 0.94
CA THR A 128 3.72 -4.66 2.07
C THR A 128 4.48 -5.86 2.62
N TYR A 129 5.70 -5.60 3.08
CA TYR A 129 6.47 -6.58 3.83
C TYR A 129 7.10 -6.02 5.10
N LYS A 130 7.16 -6.88 6.12
CA LYS A 130 7.77 -6.63 7.40
C LYS A 130 9.27 -6.80 7.26
N SER A 131 10.05 -5.81 7.67
CA SER A 131 11.51 -5.92 7.68
C SER A 131 11.97 -7.17 8.43
N GLY A 132 12.89 -7.93 7.83
CA GLY A 132 13.37 -9.21 8.36
C GLY A 132 12.46 -10.42 8.11
N ALA A 133 11.29 -10.25 7.48
CA ALA A 133 10.49 -11.38 7.00
C ALA A 133 11.09 -11.95 5.69
N ASN A 134 11.12 -13.28 5.59
CA ASN A 134 11.52 -13.95 4.35
C ASN A 134 10.30 -14.05 3.43
N LEU A 135 10.16 -13.11 2.50
CA LEU A 135 9.27 -13.31 1.37
C LEU A 135 9.83 -14.42 0.48
N THR A 136 9.00 -15.40 0.17
CA THR A 136 9.42 -16.54 -0.64
C THR A 136 8.82 -16.43 -2.02
N ASN A 137 9.69 -16.46 -3.01
CA ASN A 137 9.29 -16.61 -4.41
C ASN A 137 8.69 -17.98 -4.61
N SER A 138 7.36 -18.05 -4.67
CA SER A 138 6.72 -19.21 -5.26
C SER A 138 6.72 -19.04 -6.78
N ASN A 139 6.99 -20.11 -7.53
CA ASN A 139 6.81 -20.20 -8.99
C ASN A 139 5.32 -20.13 -9.40
N GLN A 140 4.48 -19.48 -8.59
CA GLN A 140 3.03 -19.52 -8.66
C GLN A 140 2.41 -18.11 -8.55
N LEU A 141 3.10 -17.06 -9.02
CA LEU A 141 2.55 -15.69 -9.05
C LEU A 141 1.12 -15.67 -9.61
N GLN A 142 0.87 -16.42 -10.68
CA GLN A 142 -0.47 -16.54 -11.27
C GLN A 142 -1.50 -17.18 -10.34
N THR A 143 -1.12 -18.21 -9.57
CA THR A 143 -1.99 -18.80 -8.55
C THR A 143 -2.27 -17.79 -7.45
N SER A 144 -1.28 -17.02 -7.02
CA SER A 144 -1.46 -15.98 -6.00
C SER A 144 -2.36 -14.86 -6.47
N VAL A 145 -2.22 -14.43 -7.73
CA VAL A 145 -3.15 -13.48 -8.36
C VAL A 145 -4.57 -14.06 -8.46
N ALA A 146 -4.71 -15.33 -8.86
CA ALA A 146 -6.02 -15.99 -8.92
C ALA A 146 -6.68 -16.11 -7.54
N ASN A 147 -5.89 -16.43 -6.52
CA ASN A 147 -6.34 -16.48 -5.14
C ASN A 147 -6.73 -15.09 -4.61
N PHE A 148 -5.95 -14.07 -4.94
CA PHE A 148 -6.27 -12.69 -4.60
C PHE A 148 -7.60 -12.27 -5.24
N ASN A 149 -7.82 -12.57 -6.52
CA ASN A 149 -9.12 -12.34 -7.17
C ASN A 149 -10.25 -13.08 -6.45
N SER A 150 -10.05 -14.34 -6.04
CA SER A 150 -11.07 -15.08 -5.29
C SER A 150 -11.40 -14.40 -3.95
N TYR A 151 -10.40 -13.92 -3.22
CA TYR A 151 -10.61 -13.16 -1.99
C TYR A 151 -11.39 -11.86 -2.23
N MET A 152 -11.02 -11.10 -3.27
CA MET A 152 -11.73 -9.88 -3.64
C MET A 152 -13.16 -10.17 -4.06
N THR A 153 -13.43 -11.24 -4.82
CA THR A 153 -14.80 -11.64 -5.18
C THR A 153 -15.66 -11.87 -3.95
N ASN A 154 -15.13 -12.55 -2.94
CA ASN A 154 -15.88 -12.82 -1.71
C ASN A 154 -16.10 -11.54 -0.88
N ASN A 155 -15.14 -10.62 -0.84
CA ASN A 155 -15.29 -9.34 -0.13
C ASN A 155 -16.21 -8.37 -0.90
N ASN A 156 -16.15 -8.32 -2.23
CA ASN A 156 -17.03 -7.50 -3.06
C ASN A 156 -18.51 -7.81 -2.83
N ALA A 157 -18.85 -9.05 -2.49
CA ALA A 157 -20.22 -9.44 -2.17
C ALA A 157 -20.72 -8.97 -0.77
N LEU A 158 -19.86 -8.33 0.03
CA LEU A 158 -20.14 -7.92 1.40
C LEU A 158 -20.21 -6.40 1.54
N ASP A 159 -21.01 -5.98 2.52
CA ASP A 159 -21.16 -4.61 2.97
C ASP A 159 -21.34 -3.61 1.81
N ASN A 160 -20.49 -2.59 1.71
CA ASN A 160 -20.69 -1.49 0.75
C ASN A 160 -19.73 -1.51 -0.44
N HIS A 161 -18.94 -2.56 -0.67
CA HIS A 161 -18.05 -2.64 -1.85
C HIS A 161 -18.80 -2.48 -3.18
N ASN A 162 -20.04 -2.98 -3.30
CA ASN A 162 -20.87 -2.79 -4.51
C ASN A 162 -21.80 -1.56 -4.42
N ALA A 163 -21.65 -0.71 -3.40
CA ALA A 163 -22.56 0.39 -3.12
C ALA A 163 -21.87 1.76 -3.03
N VAL A 164 -20.55 1.80 -3.06
CA VAL A 164 -19.74 3.03 -3.10
C VAL A 164 -18.49 2.76 -3.94
N ASP A 165 -17.80 3.82 -4.39
CA ASP A 165 -16.60 3.68 -5.22
C ASP A 165 -15.44 3.03 -4.45
N ASN A 166 -15.28 3.39 -3.17
CA ASN A 166 -14.22 2.90 -2.30
C ASN A 166 -14.84 2.27 -1.05
N GLY A 167 -15.34 1.04 -1.20
CA GLY A 167 -16.03 0.36 -0.12
C GLY A 167 -15.09 -0.34 0.86
N ALA A 168 -15.68 -0.79 1.96
CA ALA A 168 -15.07 -1.70 2.90
C ALA A 168 -16.04 -2.79 3.34
N SER A 169 -15.47 -3.87 3.86
CA SER A 169 -16.23 -4.98 4.43
C SER A 169 -15.61 -5.52 5.70
N LEU A 170 -16.45 -6.17 6.50
CA LEU A 170 -16.08 -6.88 7.71
C LEU A 170 -16.46 -8.36 7.58
N VAL A 171 -15.59 -9.21 8.12
CA VAL A 171 -15.83 -10.63 8.30
C VAL A 171 -15.52 -11.00 9.74
N THR A 172 -16.42 -11.74 10.39
CA THR A 172 -16.28 -12.17 11.81
C THR A 172 -16.26 -13.70 11.96
N SER A 173 -16.03 -14.42 10.86
CA SER A 173 -16.00 -15.89 10.84
C SER A 173 -14.83 -16.39 10.02
N ASN A 174 -14.00 -17.24 10.63
CA ASN A 174 -12.88 -17.90 9.97
C ASN A 174 -13.30 -18.97 8.94
N LEU A 175 -14.59 -19.31 8.89
CA LEU A 175 -15.17 -20.20 7.88
C LEU A 175 -15.55 -19.47 6.59
N SER A 176 -15.57 -18.13 6.60
CA SER A 176 -15.84 -17.34 5.41
C SER A 176 -14.68 -17.41 4.42
N GLN A 177 -14.96 -17.37 3.12
CA GLN A 177 -13.95 -17.24 2.08
C GLN A 177 -13.42 -15.79 1.95
N ALA A 178 -14.16 -14.81 2.50
CA ALA A 178 -13.74 -13.42 2.59
C ALA A 178 -12.80 -13.17 3.79
N TYR A 179 -12.62 -14.13 4.70
CA TYR A 179 -11.75 -13.97 5.86
C TYR A 179 -10.27 -13.97 5.46
N ALA A 180 -9.53 -12.92 5.81
CA ALA A 180 -8.13 -12.75 5.43
C ALA A 180 -7.20 -13.82 6.00
N GLY A 181 -7.49 -14.32 7.20
CA GLY A 181 -6.73 -15.41 7.84
C GLY A 181 -6.95 -16.77 7.17
N ARG A 182 -7.86 -16.86 6.19
CA ARG A 182 -8.06 -18.07 5.40
C ARG A 182 -7.07 -18.14 4.24
N ALA A 183 -6.76 -19.38 3.87
CA ALA A 183 -5.72 -19.82 2.95
C ALA A 183 -5.68 -19.23 1.52
N VAL A 184 -6.56 -18.28 1.16
CA VAL A 184 -6.78 -17.88 -0.23
C VAL A 184 -5.87 -16.71 -0.60
N ALA A 185 -6.15 -15.44 -0.26
CA ALA A 185 -5.33 -14.30 -0.71
C ALA A 185 -3.90 -14.23 -0.13
N TYR A 186 -3.74 -14.45 1.17
CA TYR A 186 -2.49 -14.16 1.88
C TYR A 186 -1.59 -15.41 2.08
N GLY A 187 -1.87 -16.49 1.35
CA GLY A 187 -1.13 -17.76 1.38
C GLY A 187 -1.83 -18.87 2.17
N SER A 188 -1.52 -20.13 1.87
CA SER A 188 -2.27 -21.29 2.37
C SER A 188 -2.02 -21.61 3.86
N THR A 189 -3.07 -22.00 4.59
CA THR A 189 -3.04 -22.67 5.91
C THR A 189 -1.90 -22.26 6.85
N GLY A 190 -2.07 -21.15 7.58
CA GLY A 190 -1.13 -20.73 8.63
C GLY A 190 0.16 -20.06 8.14
N ARG A 191 0.21 -19.60 6.89
CA ARG A 191 1.41 -19.02 6.25
C ARG A 191 1.46 -17.49 6.19
N ILE A 192 0.52 -16.77 6.79
CA ILE A 192 0.70 -15.32 7.01
C ILE A 192 2.00 -15.18 7.81
N ASN A 193 3.02 -14.56 7.20
CA ASN A 193 4.40 -14.44 7.71
C ASN A 193 5.26 -15.71 7.74
N GLY A 194 4.81 -16.81 7.12
CA GLY A 194 5.54 -18.08 7.06
C GLY A 194 6.21 -18.31 5.69
N GLN A 195 5.43 -18.23 4.61
CA GLN A 195 5.87 -18.39 3.20
C GLN A 195 4.83 -17.73 2.27
N GLY A 196 5.19 -16.71 1.50
CA GLY A 196 4.26 -16.03 0.59
C GLY A 196 4.79 -14.72 -0.01
N HIS A 197 3.93 -14.03 -0.75
CA HIS A 197 4.20 -12.77 -1.46
C HIS A 197 3.84 -11.53 -0.63
N VAL A 198 3.26 -11.76 0.54
CA VAL A 198 2.83 -10.73 1.49
C VAL A 198 3.21 -11.21 2.88
N SER A 199 3.60 -10.26 3.72
CA SER A 199 3.65 -10.47 5.16
C SER A 199 2.77 -9.40 5.81
N MET A 200 2.22 -9.70 6.97
CA MET A 200 1.48 -8.75 7.80
C MET A 200 2.28 -8.44 9.06
N ASP A 201 2.22 -7.19 9.52
CA ASP A 201 2.80 -6.81 10.80
C ASP A 201 1.74 -6.20 11.74
N ASN A 202 2.12 -5.97 12.99
CA ASN A 202 1.26 -5.32 13.96
C ASN A 202 0.94 -3.88 13.55
N LEU A 203 -0.12 -3.32 14.12
CA LEU A 203 -0.40 -1.89 14.00
C LEU A 203 0.73 -1.03 14.56
N ASP A 204 0.71 0.24 14.15
CA ASP A 204 1.69 1.27 14.50
C ASP A 204 3.13 0.94 14.03
N SER A 205 3.32 -0.13 13.27
CA SER A 205 4.57 -0.45 12.57
C SER A 205 4.57 0.06 11.13
N SER A 206 5.78 0.27 10.61
CA SER A 206 6.01 0.58 9.20
C SER A 206 6.40 -0.68 8.44
N MET A 207 5.82 -0.85 7.26
CA MET A 207 6.12 -1.96 6.36
C MET A 207 6.55 -1.42 5.00
N THR A 208 7.63 -1.95 4.47
CA THR A 208 8.18 -1.54 3.17
C THR A 208 7.29 -2.05 2.05
N VAL A 209 7.13 -1.25 1.00
CA VAL A 209 6.40 -1.64 -0.20
C VAL A 209 7.32 -2.40 -1.13
N VAL A 210 6.88 -3.58 -1.56
CA VAL A 210 7.57 -4.41 -2.53
C VAL A 210 6.69 -4.70 -3.72
N GLN A 211 7.35 -4.89 -4.85
CA GLN A 211 6.75 -5.39 -6.07
C GLN A 211 7.41 -6.70 -6.45
N GLN A 212 6.57 -7.66 -6.80
CA GLN A 212 6.97 -8.91 -7.38
C GLN A 212 6.50 -8.95 -8.83
N LEU A 213 7.39 -9.26 -9.79
CA LEU A 213 7.08 -9.26 -11.22
C LEU A 213 7.32 -10.61 -11.89
N THR A 214 6.39 -11.12 -12.70
CA THR A 214 6.59 -12.42 -13.38
C THR A 214 7.96 -12.54 -14.08
N GLY A 215 8.60 -13.71 -13.94
CA GLY A 215 9.82 -14.03 -14.66
C GLY A 215 9.58 -14.37 -16.13
N ALA A 216 10.66 -14.58 -16.89
CA ALA A 216 10.60 -14.94 -18.31
C ALA A 216 9.88 -16.27 -18.58
N THR A 217 9.90 -17.18 -17.61
CA THR A 217 9.05 -18.36 -17.56
C THR A 217 8.35 -18.40 -16.20
N ALA A 218 7.18 -19.04 -16.11
CA ALA A 218 6.44 -19.16 -14.84
C ALA A 218 7.23 -19.84 -13.71
N ALA A 219 8.31 -20.56 -14.05
CA ALA A 219 9.21 -21.25 -13.12
C ALA A 219 10.51 -20.50 -12.82
N SER A 220 10.73 -19.31 -13.41
CA SER A 220 11.94 -18.53 -13.17
C SER A 220 11.82 -17.75 -11.85
N PRO A 221 12.87 -17.64 -11.03
CA PRO A 221 12.83 -16.89 -9.79
C PRO A 221 12.43 -15.45 -10.07
N VAL A 222 11.30 -15.06 -9.50
CA VAL A 222 10.87 -13.67 -9.53
C VAL A 222 11.70 -12.88 -8.51
N ALA A 223 12.20 -11.69 -8.81
CA ALA A 223 12.78 -10.84 -7.78
C ALA A 223 11.67 -10.05 -7.06
N PHE A 224 11.76 -9.92 -5.74
CA PHE A 224 11.05 -8.88 -5.01
C PHE A 224 11.87 -7.60 -5.09
N ASN A 225 11.30 -6.57 -5.68
CA ASN A 225 11.89 -5.25 -5.75
C ASN A 225 11.21 -4.37 -4.72
N THR A 226 11.97 -3.83 -3.78
CA THR A 226 11.49 -2.74 -2.92
C THR A 226 11.17 -1.53 -3.79
N LEU A 227 9.96 -0.99 -3.66
CA LEU A 227 9.55 0.20 -4.40
C LEU A 227 10.10 1.48 -3.74
N GLY A 228 10.45 2.45 -4.58
CA GLY A 228 10.84 3.80 -4.16
C GLY A 228 12.30 4.18 -4.40
N LEU A 229 12.62 5.45 -4.13
CA LEU A 229 13.99 5.99 -4.15
C LEU A 229 14.89 5.16 -3.24
N ASN A 230 15.78 4.37 -3.83
CA ASN A 230 16.67 3.43 -3.15
C ASN A 230 15.96 2.36 -2.30
N GLY A 231 14.70 2.01 -2.62
CA GLY A 231 14.02 0.86 -2.03
C GLY A 231 13.36 1.07 -0.66
N ASN A 232 12.92 2.30 -0.35
CA ASN A 232 12.56 2.67 1.03
C ASN A 232 11.12 3.20 1.22
N PHE A 233 10.24 3.09 0.23
CA PHE A 233 8.85 3.53 0.43
C PHE A 233 8.15 2.58 1.39
N GLN A 234 7.38 3.15 2.32
CA GLN A 234 6.74 2.41 3.38
C GLN A 234 5.28 2.82 3.52
N PHE A 235 4.45 1.88 3.97
CA PHE A 235 3.18 2.21 4.59
C PHE A 235 3.33 2.13 6.11
N LYS A 236 2.60 2.98 6.82
CA LYS A 236 2.41 2.89 8.27
C LYS A 236 0.93 2.89 8.57
N MET A 237 0.44 1.81 9.15
CA MET A 237 -0.95 1.73 9.59
C MET A 237 -1.02 2.08 11.07
N THR A 238 -1.66 3.20 11.40
CA THR A 238 -1.84 3.61 12.79
C THR A 238 -3.07 2.93 13.40
N SER A 239 -3.02 2.68 14.72
CA SER A 239 -4.19 2.20 15.47
C SER A 239 -5.37 3.19 15.46
N GLY A 240 -5.13 4.45 15.11
CA GLY A 240 -6.15 5.48 14.95
C GLY A 240 -6.91 5.47 13.62
N GLY A 241 -6.56 4.59 12.67
CA GLY A 241 -7.24 4.47 11.38
C GLY A 241 -6.68 5.36 10.28
N LEU A 242 -5.45 5.84 10.45
CA LEU A 242 -4.70 6.51 9.39
C LEU A 242 -3.68 5.53 8.79
N LEU A 243 -3.78 5.26 7.50
CA LEU A 243 -2.78 4.54 6.71
C LEU A 243 -1.91 5.56 5.96
N GLU A 244 -0.69 5.76 6.40
CA GLU A 244 0.23 6.77 5.86
C GLU A 244 1.17 6.13 4.82
N PHE A 245 1.25 6.69 3.62
CA PHE A 245 2.30 6.35 2.66
C PHE A 245 3.53 7.25 2.87
N VAL A 246 4.58 6.68 3.43
CA VAL A 246 5.80 7.38 3.83
C VAL A 246 6.87 7.24 2.77
N VAL A 247 7.30 8.37 2.22
CA VAL A 247 8.52 8.46 1.41
C VAL A 247 9.65 9.04 2.26
N PRO A 248 10.78 8.32 2.40
CA PRO A 248 11.92 8.86 3.12
C PRO A 248 12.42 10.11 2.43
N VAL A 249 12.57 11.16 3.21
CA VAL A 249 13.19 12.40 2.78
C VAL A 249 14.70 12.23 2.91
N PRO A 250 15.51 12.49 1.88
CA PRO A 250 16.95 12.56 2.06
C PRO A 250 17.26 13.64 3.10
N GLU A 251 17.99 13.26 4.16
CA GLU A 251 18.23 14.12 5.31
C GLU A 251 18.87 15.46 4.87
N ALA A 252 18.40 16.57 5.42
CA ALA A 252 18.87 17.92 5.09
C ALA A 252 20.40 18.06 5.23
N ASP A 253 21.00 17.29 6.13
CA ASP A 253 22.44 17.25 6.38
C ASP A 253 23.24 16.74 5.19
N SER A 254 22.69 15.85 4.35
CA SER A 254 23.36 15.37 3.14
C SER A 254 23.52 16.48 2.10
N TYR A 255 22.52 17.34 1.96
CA TYR A 255 22.59 18.51 1.08
C TYR A 255 23.45 19.63 1.67
N ALA A 256 23.40 19.82 2.98
CA ALA A 256 24.27 20.77 3.68
C ALA A 256 25.74 20.36 3.56
N MET A 257 26.07 19.07 3.65
CA MET A 257 27.43 18.54 3.48
C MET A 257 27.90 18.58 2.02
N LEU A 258 27.01 18.36 1.06
CA LEU A 258 27.31 18.56 -0.36
C LEU A 258 27.62 20.04 -0.66
N LEU A 259 26.80 20.97 -0.15
CA LEU A 259 26.99 22.41 -0.28
C LEU A 259 28.23 22.89 0.47
N ALA A 260 28.50 22.38 1.66
CA ALA A 260 29.72 22.65 2.39
C ALA A 260 30.95 22.14 1.61
N GLY A 261 30.88 20.94 1.04
CA GLY A 261 31.91 20.37 0.18
C GLY A 261 32.18 21.22 -1.06
N LEU A 262 31.13 21.66 -1.76
CA LEU A 262 31.24 22.57 -2.91
C LEU A 262 31.77 23.96 -2.51
N GLY A 263 31.37 24.48 -1.34
CA GLY A 263 31.86 25.74 -0.80
C GLY A 263 33.36 25.70 -0.53
N VAL A 264 33.87 24.60 0.04
CA VAL A 264 35.31 24.39 0.29
C VAL A 264 36.08 24.27 -1.02
N VAL A 265 35.59 23.49 -1.99
CA VAL A 265 36.23 23.36 -3.32
C VAL A 265 36.27 24.70 -4.07
N GLY A 266 35.19 25.48 -4.02
CA GLY A 266 35.15 26.83 -4.60
C GLY A 266 36.17 27.79 -3.96
N LEU A 267 36.34 27.72 -2.64
CA LEU A 267 37.30 28.54 -1.91
C LEU A 267 38.76 28.14 -2.20
N VAL A 268 39.04 26.84 -2.33
CA VAL A 268 40.36 26.31 -2.73
C VAL A 268 40.69 26.66 -4.19
N ALA A 269 39.72 26.55 -5.11
CA ALA A 269 39.90 26.93 -6.51
C ALA A 269 40.19 28.44 -6.66
N ARG A 270 39.55 29.30 -5.86
CA ARG A 270 39.83 30.75 -5.85
C ARG A 270 41.26 31.07 -5.41
N ARG A 271 41.81 30.34 -4.43
CA ARG A 271 43.19 30.53 -3.95
C ARG A 271 44.26 30.10 -4.95
N ARG A 272 43.92 29.26 -5.93
CA ARG A 272 44.86 28.80 -6.97
C ARG A 272 44.99 29.74 -8.17
N LYS A 273 44.09 30.73 -8.30
CA LYS A 273 44.13 31.78 -9.34
C LYS A 273 44.68 33.12 -8.84
N ALA A 274 45.04 33.23 -7.57
CA ALA A 274 45.71 34.38 -6.97
C ALA A 274 47.22 34.14 -6.86
#